data_AF-A0A925PFI0-F1
#
_entry.id   AF-A0A925PFI0-F1
#
_cell.length_a   1.000
_cell.length_b   1.000
_cell.length_c   1.000
_cell.angle_alpha   90.00
_cell.angle_beta   90.00
_cell.angle_gamma   90.00
#
_symmetry.space_group_name_H-M   'P 1'
#
loop_
_entity.id
_entity.type
_entity.pdbx_description
1 polymer ?
#
loop_
_entity_poly.entity_id
_entity_poly.type
_entity_poly.pdbx_seq_one_letter_code
_entity_poly.pdbx_strand_id
1 'polypeptide(L)'
;MPSVAVVWKGNCHDPRTRYRLLGHLQRLAARSDEYLRLSQPERSRILDMMNQQRDGTLNARANIESIDQEISGSILVSSFVNPHPESFVARAREAGVTLIEDPEAKDPPLIGITNARLRGLDFKLFDPRGLYPGADRMSFVFLECPEHPFLDGRLVEIATSEDCAASGAMALRDADFYLCAPSVHLRYYLEDWTDCLFSWIKFFFIGDFWWHRWEEMQGYADYRQVFEDLQGDRGSEAAEEAAFDAVLGTFSQHAEHWIGEVEGWAKSEQG
;
A
#
# COMPACT_ATOMS: atom_id res chain seq x y z
N MET A 1 -13.81 9.13 -14.36
CA MET A 1 -14.00 8.73 -12.95
C MET A 1 -13.07 9.56 -12.07
N PRO A 2 -13.51 10.00 -10.88
CA PRO A 2 -12.62 10.61 -9.89
C PRO A 2 -11.54 9.61 -9.45
N SER A 3 -10.47 10.07 -8.79
CA SER A 3 -9.53 9.13 -8.15
C SER A 3 -10.18 8.41 -7.00
N VAL A 4 -9.79 7.16 -6.82
CA VAL A 4 -10.12 6.37 -5.65
C VAL A 4 -8.87 6.22 -4.79
N ALA A 5 -8.92 6.71 -3.55
CA ALA A 5 -7.92 6.34 -2.55
C ALA A 5 -8.28 4.94 -2.02
N VAL A 6 -7.32 4.02 -2.12
CA VAL A 6 -7.46 2.66 -1.62
C VAL A 6 -6.61 2.54 -0.37
N VAL A 7 -7.23 2.14 0.74
CA VAL A 7 -6.56 1.90 2.02
C VAL A 7 -6.63 0.41 2.33
N TRP A 8 -5.55 -0.19 2.80
CA TRP A 8 -5.54 -1.58 3.24
C TRP A 8 -4.94 -1.75 4.62
N LYS A 9 -5.34 -2.85 5.26
CA LYS A 9 -5.00 -3.20 6.64
C LYS A 9 -4.89 -4.71 6.73
N GLY A 10 -4.08 -5.19 7.65
CA GLY A 10 -3.95 -6.61 7.91
C GLY A 10 -3.01 -6.89 9.06
N ASN A 11 -3.06 -8.11 9.58
CA ASN A 11 -2.15 -8.56 10.60
C ASN A 11 -1.57 -9.93 10.26
N CYS A 12 -0.25 -10.02 10.16
CA CYS A 12 0.45 -11.27 9.92
C CYS A 12 1.57 -11.46 10.94
N HIS A 13 1.29 -12.21 12.00
CA HIS A 13 2.30 -12.49 13.02
C HIS A 13 3.37 -13.48 12.52
N ASP A 14 3.00 -14.45 11.69
CA ASP A 14 3.93 -15.49 11.21
C ASP A 14 4.99 -14.89 10.26
N PRO A 15 6.28 -14.87 10.65
CA PRO A 15 7.34 -14.34 9.80
C PRO A 15 7.46 -15.11 8.49
N ARG A 16 7.21 -16.43 8.48
CA ARG A 16 7.35 -17.25 7.26
C ARG A 16 6.33 -16.84 6.21
N THR A 17 5.08 -16.66 6.61
CA THR A 17 4.02 -16.14 5.76
C THR A 17 4.35 -14.74 5.23
N ARG A 18 4.88 -13.85 6.09
CA ARG A 18 5.34 -12.51 5.66
C ARG A 18 6.44 -12.57 4.61
N TYR A 19 7.48 -13.39 4.81
CA TYR A 19 8.57 -13.52 3.84
C TYR A 19 8.10 -14.09 2.49
N ARG A 20 7.18 -15.07 2.51
CA ARG A 20 6.60 -15.62 1.28
C ARG A 20 5.81 -14.56 0.52
N LEU A 21 4.94 -13.80 1.21
CA LEU A 21 4.20 -12.69 0.61
C LEU A 21 5.14 -11.63 0.02
N LEU A 22 6.16 -11.22 0.78
CA LEU A 22 7.14 -10.23 0.31
C LEU A 22 7.93 -10.72 -0.92
N GLY A 23 8.22 -12.03 -1.01
CA GLY A 23 8.86 -12.62 -2.18
C GLY A 23 8.04 -12.47 -3.46
N HIS A 24 6.72 -12.68 -3.38
CA HIS A 24 5.80 -12.42 -4.49
C HIS A 24 5.70 -10.94 -4.81
N LEU A 25 5.50 -10.09 -3.82
CA LEU A 25 5.40 -8.64 -4.00
C LEU A 25 6.69 -8.04 -4.59
N GLN A 26 7.86 -8.62 -4.31
CA GLN A 26 9.12 -8.24 -4.94
C GLN A 26 9.10 -8.47 -6.46
N ARG A 27 8.45 -9.55 -6.94
CA ARG A 27 8.31 -9.82 -8.39
C ARG A 27 7.42 -8.76 -9.05
N LEU A 28 6.33 -8.38 -8.39
CA LEU A 28 5.46 -7.30 -8.84
C LEU A 28 6.20 -5.96 -8.86
N ALA A 29 6.90 -5.61 -7.77
CA ALA A 29 7.69 -4.40 -7.69
C ALA A 29 8.77 -4.33 -8.78
N ALA A 30 9.48 -5.44 -9.03
CA ALA A 30 10.47 -5.54 -10.10
C ALA A 30 9.86 -5.33 -11.49
N ARG A 31 8.68 -5.91 -11.75
CA ARG A 31 7.95 -5.71 -13.02
C ARG A 31 7.50 -4.26 -13.19
N SER A 32 6.98 -3.65 -12.13
CA SER A 32 6.59 -2.23 -12.11
C SER A 32 7.78 -1.32 -12.41
N ASP A 33 8.91 -1.56 -11.75
CA ASP A 33 10.15 -0.80 -11.94
C ASP A 33 10.75 -0.99 -13.34
N GLU A 34 10.62 -2.17 -13.94
CA GLU A 34 10.99 -2.39 -15.34
C GLU A 34 10.21 -1.45 -16.28
N TYR A 35 8.88 -1.35 -16.14
CA TYR A 35 8.09 -0.41 -16.94
C TYR A 35 8.43 1.05 -16.64
N LEU A 36 8.64 1.42 -15.36
CA LEU A 36 9.03 2.78 -14.98
C LEU A 36 10.37 3.21 -15.59
N ARG A 37 11.30 2.27 -15.78
CA ARG A 37 12.63 2.52 -16.36
C ARG A 37 12.65 2.45 -17.89
N LEU A 38 11.91 1.53 -18.49
CA LEU A 38 12.02 1.22 -19.92
C LEU A 38 10.89 1.82 -20.77
N SER A 39 9.74 2.13 -20.17
CA SER A 39 8.49 2.39 -20.89
C SER A 39 7.80 3.66 -20.37
N GLN A 40 8.46 4.81 -20.51
CA GLN A 40 7.81 6.10 -20.31
C GLN A 40 7.22 6.58 -21.64
N PRO A 41 5.93 6.34 -21.92
CA PRO A 41 5.33 6.79 -23.17
C PRO A 41 5.36 8.30 -23.27
N GLU A 42 5.41 8.81 -24.49
CA GLU A 42 5.17 10.23 -24.75
C GLU A 42 3.75 10.57 -24.29
N ARG A 43 3.63 11.53 -23.36
CA ARG A 43 2.35 11.94 -22.78
C ARG A 43 1.78 13.14 -23.51
N SER A 44 0.45 13.19 -23.55
CA SER A 44 -0.27 14.35 -24.04
C SER A 44 -0.06 15.57 -23.13
N ARG A 45 -0.18 16.79 -23.68
CA ARG A 45 0.01 18.02 -22.89
C ARG A 45 -0.99 18.13 -21.74
N ILE A 46 -2.20 17.60 -21.93
CA ILE A 46 -3.25 17.58 -20.91
C ILE A 46 -2.81 16.73 -19.69
N LEU A 47 -2.21 15.57 -19.92
CA LEU A 47 -1.70 14.71 -18.84
C LEU A 47 -0.56 15.38 -18.08
N ASP A 48 0.37 16.03 -18.80
CA ASP A 48 1.47 16.75 -18.17
C ASP A 48 0.98 17.95 -17.32
N MET A 49 -0.01 18.70 -17.82
CA MET A 49 -0.62 19.79 -17.05
C MET A 49 -1.30 19.30 -15.76
N MET A 50 -1.91 18.12 -15.78
CA MET A 50 -2.50 17.52 -14.57
C MET A 50 -1.44 17.10 -13.55
N ASN A 51 -0.23 16.78 -13.99
CA ASN A 51 0.88 16.33 -13.15
C ASN A 51 1.70 17.48 -12.55
N GLN A 52 1.92 18.58 -13.31
CA GLN A 52 2.68 19.74 -12.85
C GLN A 52 2.07 20.45 -11.63
N GLN A 53 0.76 20.32 -11.40
CA GLN A 53 0.12 20.83 -10.19
C GLN A 53 0.47 20.06 -8.91
N ARG A 54 1.14 18.89 -9.04
CA ARG A 54 1.42 17.96 -7.94
C ARG A 54 2.91 17.73 -7.68
N ASP A 55 3.80 18.25 -8.52
CA ASP A 55 5.27 18.15 -8.39
C ASP A 55 5.88 19.07 -7.30
N GLY A 56 5.15 19.32 -6.22
CA GLY A 56 5.68 20.06 -5.07
C GLY A 56 6.79 19.26 -4.38
N THR A 57 8.06 19.58 -4.66
CA THR A 57 9.27 19.17 -3.89
C THR A 57 9.23 17.75 -3.32
N LEU A 58 8.83 16.75 -4.12
CA LEU A 58 8.90 15.36 -3.70
C LEU A 58 10.37 14.93 -3.73
N ASN A 59 10.92 14.55 -2.58
CA ASN A 59 12.25 13.96 -2.50
C ASN A 59 12.34 12.76 -3.46
N ALA A 60 13.45 12.66 -4.20
CA ALA A 60 13.66 11.59 -5.17
C ALA A 60 13.85 10.25 -4.45
N ARG A 61 12.74 9.55 -4.20
CA ARG A 61 12.71 8.19 -3.63
C ARG A 61 12.99 7.15 -4.70
N ALA A 62 13.59 6.02 -4.30
CA ALA A 62 13.81 4.90 -5.20
C ALA A 62 12.47 4.29 -5.63
N ASN A 63 12.39 3.73 -6.84
CA ASN A 63 11.18 3.05 -7.30
C ASN A 63 10.82 1.84 -6.43
N ILE A 64 11.80 1.19 -5.81
CA ILE A 64 11.63 0.07 -4.89
C ILE A 64 12.52 0.33 -3.66
N GLU A 65 11.93 0.21 -2.48
CA GLU A 65 12.60 0.33 -1.19
C GLU A 65 12.33 -0.94 -0.37
N SER A 66 13.36 -1.74 -0.17
CA SER A 66 13.32 -2.85 0.79
C SER A 66 13.62 -2.32 2.18
N ILE A 67 12.71 -2.58 3.11
CA ILE A 67 12.79 -2.09 4.48
C ILE A 67 13.08 -3.30 5.37
N ASP A 68 14.19 -3.26 6.10
CA ASP A 68 14.50 -4.21 7.18
C ASP A 68 15.39 -3.51 8.21
N GLN A 69 14.76 -2.75 9.10
CA GLN A 69 15.50 -1.89 10.03
C GLN A 69 14.83 -1.80 11.40
N GLU A 70 15.65 -1.58 12.41
CA GLU A 70 15.20 -1.16 13.73
C GLU A 70 15.06 0.36 13.73
N ILE A 71 13.94 0.85 14.27
CA ILE A 71 13.67 2.27 14.47
C ILE A 71 13.52 2.56 15.95
N SER A 72 14.00 3.73 16.35
CA SER A 72 13.95 4.21 17.73
C SER A 72 13.70 5.71 17.75
N GLY A 73 12.99 6.21 18.76
CA GLY A 73 12.67 7.63 18.91
C GLY A 73 11.21 7.84 19.31
N SER A 74 10.67 9.01 19.01
CA SER A 74 9.24 9.31 19.13
C SER A 74 8.49 8.68 17.96
N ILE A 75 7.90 7.50 18.17
CA ILE A 75 7.15 6.78 17.13
C ILE A 75 5.66 6.85 17.45
N LEU A 76 4.88 7.41 16.55
CA LEU A 76 3.43 7.48 16.66
C LEU A 76 2.78 6.49 15.70
N VAL A 77 1.89 5.66 16.21
CA VAL A 77 1.13 4.68 15.42
C VAL A 77 -0.32 5.13 15.34
N SER A 78 -0.82 5.28 14.12
CA SER A 78 -2.23 5.55 13.86
C SER A 78 -3.09 4.40 14.30
N SER A 79 -4.17 4.68 15.03
CA SER A 79 -5.15 3.66 15.39
C SER A 79 -5.89 3.08 14.17
N PHE A 80 -5.84 3.76 13.02
CA PHE A 80 -6.41 3.29 11.77
C PHE A 80 -5.63 2.16 11.11
N VAL A 81 -4.44 1.77 11.57
CA VAL A 81 -3.79 0.52 11.13
C VAL A 81 -4.63 -0.73 11.48
N ASN A 82 -5.61 -0.57 12.37
CA ASN A 82 -6.60 -1.57 12.71
C ASN A 82 -7.95 -1.30 12.01
N PRO A 83 -8.69 -2.33 11.57
CA PRO A 83 -10.07 -2.18 11.10
C PRO A 83 -11.03 -1.57 12.14
N HIS A 84 -10.74 -1.74 13.43
CA HIS A 84 -11.52 -1.22 14.55
C HIS A 84 -10.66 -0.33 15.46
N PRO A 85 -10.47 0.96 15.09
CA PRO A 85 -9.58 1.87 15.82
C PRO A 85 -9.89 1.97 17.33
N GLU A 86 -11.17 2.04 17.71
CA GLU A 86 -11.58 2.14 19.11
C GLU A 86 -11.16 0.92 19.94
N SER A 87 -11.31 -0.28 19.37
CA SER A 87 -10.85 -1.52 20.02
C SER A 87 -9.33 -1.53 20.15
N PHE A 88 -8.63 -0.99 19.15
CA PHE A 88 -7.18 -0.91 19.15
C PHE A 88 -6.65 0.04 20.24
N VAL A 89 -7.27 1.22 20.38
CA VAL A 89 -6.99 2.19 21.45
C VAL A 89 -7.28 1.59 22.83
N ALA A 90 -8.39 0.84 22.98
CA ALA A 90 -8.70 0.15 24.23
C ALA A 90 -7.59 -0.84 24.62
N ARG A 91 -7.08 -1.64 23.67
CA ARG A 91 -5.95 -2.56 23.91
C ARG A 91 -4.65 -1.85 24.24
N ALA A 92 -4.36 -0.72 23.59
CA ALA A 92 -3.20 0.09 23.90
C ALA A 92 -3.27 0.64 25.35
N ARG A 93 -4.47 1.09 25.77
CA ARG A 93 -4.73 1.53 27.14
C ARG A 93 -4.56 0.39 28.16
N GLU A 94 -5.09 -0.79 27.87
CA GLU A 94 -4.93 -1.99 28.71
C GLU A 94 -3.45 -2.41 28.84
N ALA A 95 -2.67 -2.25 27.77
CA ALA A 95 -1.25 -2.51 27.75
C ALA A 95 -0.39 -1.40 28.40
N GLY A 96 -1.01 -0.31 28.88
CA GLY A 96 -0.31 0.81 29.51
C GLY A 96 0.53 1.65 28.55
N VAL A 97 0.25 1.58 27.24
CA VAL A 97 0.96 2.36 26.20
C VAL A 97 0.48 3.80 26.22
N THR A 98 1.39 4.74 25.96
CA THR A 98 1.06 6.15 25.88
C THR A 98 0.10 6.42 24.72
N LEU A 99 -0.97 7.16 25.00
CA LEU A 99 -1.92 7.63 24.00
C LEU A 99 -1.74 9.14 23.81
N ILE A 100 -1.61 9.58 22.56
CA ILE A 100 -1.50 10.98 22.18
C ILE A 100 -2.83 11.39 21.56
N GLU A 101 -3.55 12.28 22.24
CA GLU A 101 -4.78 12.86 21.74
C GLU A 101 -4.45 14.08 20.87
N ASP A 102 -5.12 14.20 19.73
CA ASP A 102 -5.16 15.45 18.99
C ASP A 102 -6.45 16.19 19.38
N PRO A 103 -6.37 17.29 20.17
CA PRO A 103 -7.54 17.99 20.65
C PRO A 103 -8.35 18.68 19.53
N GLU A 104 -7.76 18.85 18.35
CA GLU A 104 -8.44 19.45 17.19
C GLU A 104 -9.02 18.40 16.23
N ALA A 105 -8.54 17.16 16.28
CA ALA A 105 -9.04 16.07 15.46
C ALA A 105 -10.21 15.33 16.14
N LYS A 106 -11.16 14.85 15.34
CA LYS A 106 -12.21 13.91 15.81
C LYS A 106 -11.76 12.45 15.73
N ASP A 107 -10.48 12.23 15.45
CA ASP A 107 -9.93 10.92 15.20
C ASP A 107 -9.54 10.22 16.52
N PRO A 108 -9.53 8.87 16.53
CA PRO A 108 -9.05 8.11 17.67
C PRO A 108 -7.59 8.46 18.02
N PRO A 109 -7.20 8.40 19.31
CA PRO A 109 -5.85 8.73 19.74
C PRO A 109 -4.76 7.96 18.99
N LEU A 110 -3.59 8.58 18.83
CA LEU A 110 -2.38 7.93 18.35
C LEU A 110 -1.74 7.13 19.49
N ILE A 111 -1.03 6.06 19.13
CA ILE A 111 -0.35 5.18 20.08
C ILE A 111 1.15 5.48 20.02
N GLY A 112 1.71 5.94 21.13
CA GLY A 112 3.13 6.29 21.23
C GLY A 112 3.98 5.10 21.68
N ILE A 113 4.98 4.74 20.88
CA ILE A 113 6.01 3.74 21.21
C ILE A 113 7.41 4.33 21.01
N THR A 114 8.44 3.66 21.54
CA THR A 114 9.82 4.17 21.48
C THR A 114 10.75 3.35 20.61
N ASN A 115 10.45 2.06 20.42
CA ASN A 115 11.25 1.15 19.63
C ASN A 115 10.34 0.21 18.83
N ALA A 116 10.74 -0.08 17.60
CA ALA A 116 10.10 -1.08 16.77
C ALA A 116 11.08 -1.59 15.72
N ARG A 117 10.77 -2.74 15.13
CA ARG A 117 11.40 -3.18 13.89
C ARG A 117 10.40 -3.08 12.76
N LEU A 118 10.84 -2.60 11.62
CA LEU A 118 10.05 -2.50 10.40
C LEU A 118 10.64 -3.43 9.36
N ARG A 119 9.79 -4.23 8.72
CA ARG A 119 10.21 -5.13 7.65
C ARG A 119 9.19 -5.21 6.54
N GLY A 120 9.61 -4.97 5.31
CA GLY A 120 8.75 -5.13 4.16
C GLY A 120 9.24 -4.45 2.90
N LEU A 121 8.29 -4.04 2.06
CA LEU A 121 8.55 -3.48 0.75
C LEU A 121 7.67 -2.25 0.52
N ASP A 122 8.27 -1.21 -0.02
CA ASP A 122 7.57 -0.02 -0.49
C ASP A 122 7.99 0.24 -1.94
N PHE A 123 7.04 0.30 -2.86
CA PHE A 123 7.39 0.44 -4.29
C PHE A 123 6.37 1.25 -5.07
N LYS A 124 6.86 1.91 -6.12
CA LYS A 124 6.05 2.69 -7.06
C LYS A 124 5.31 1.75 -8.01
N LEU A 125 4.00 1.92 -8.11
CA LEU A 125 3.15 1.22 -9.07
C LEU A 125 3.17 1.96 -10.41
N PHE A 126 3.47 1.25 -11.49
CA PHE A 126 3.51 1.83 -12.82
C PHE A 126 2.10 2.16 -13.31
N ASP A 127 1.89 3.43 -13.67
CA ASP A 127 0.77 3.88 -14.50
C ASP A 127 1.35 4.70 -15.67
N PRO A 128 1.18 4.28 -16.93
CA PRO A 128 1.71 5.01 -18.08
C PRO A 128 1.18 6.45 -18.17
N ARG A 129 -0.02 6.70 -17.62
CA ARG A 129 -0.63 8.04 -17.58
C ARG A 129 0.00 8.95 -16.52
N GLY A 130 0.67 8.37 -15.52
CA GLY A 130 1.39 9.09 -14.47
C GLY A 130 0.55 10.03 -13.61
N LEU A 131 -0.73 9.73 -13.37
CA LEU A 131 -1.72 10.69 -12.85
C LEU A 131 -1.49 11.15 -11.40
N TYR A 132 -0.72 10.40 -10.59
CA TYR A 132 -0.56 10.63 -9.15
C TYR A 132 0.90 10.48 -8.70
N PRO A 133 1.83 11.30 -9.24
CA PRO A 133 3.22 11.22 -8.81
C PRO A 133 3.31 11.45 -7.30
N GLY A 134 3.90 10.50 -6.57
CA GLY A 134 4.08 10.58 -5.12
C GLY A 134 2.94 9.99 -4.29
N ALA A 135 1.80 9.66 -4.90
CA ALA A 135 0.68 8.94 -4.26
C ALA A 135 0.37 7.60 -4.96
N ASP A 136 1.33 7.11 -5.74
CA ASP A 136 1.29 5.90 -6.56
C ASP A 136 2.15 4.77 -5.99
N ARG A 137 2.42 4.79 -4.68
CA ARG A 137 3.26 3.80 -4.01
C ARG A 137 2.42 2.79 -3.24
N MET A 138 2.81 1.53 -3.32
CA MET A 138 2.22 0.44 -2.54
C MET A 138 3.18 0.07 -1.41
N SER A 139 2.72 0.22 -0.17
CA SER A 139 3.47 -0.12 1.04
C SER A 139 2.98 -1.41 1.69
N PHE A 140 3.86 -2.40 1.80
CA PHE A 140 3.65 -3.65 2.51
C PHE A 140 4.75 -3.81 3.56
N VAL A 141 4.72 -2.94 4.57
CA VAL A 141 5.66 -2.97 5.69
C VAL A 141 4.96 -3.52 6.91
N PHE A 142 5.59 -4.51 7.55
CA PHE A 142 5.12 -5.09 8.79
C PHE A 142 5.83 -4.46 9.98
N LEU A 143 5.03 -4.03 10.95
CA LEU A 143 5.48 -3.61 12.27
C LEU A 143 5.78 -4.83 13.13
N GLU A 144 7.01 -4.97 13.60
CA GLU A 144 7.45 -5.95 14.58
C GLU A 144 7.68 -5.23 15.91
N CYS A 145 6.85 -5.52 16.91
CA CYS A 145 6.92 -4.87 18.21
C CYS A 145 6.67 -5.90 19.34
N PRO A 146 7.71 -6.64 19.76
CA PRO A 146 7.58 -7.69 20.77
C PRO A 146 7.06 -7.19 22.12
N GLU A 147 7.36 -5.94 22.48
CA GLU A 147 6.92 -5.29 23.73
C GLU A 147 5.40 -5.09 23.77
N HIS A 148 4.77 -4.94 22.59
CA HIS A 148 3.36 -4.66 22.45
C HIS A 148 2.73 -5.61 21.41
N PRO A 149 2.39 -6.86 21.80
CA PRO A 149 1.94 -7.90 20.86
C PRO A 149 0.69 -7.56 20.03
N PHE A 150 -0.09 -6.54 20.42
CA PHE A 150 -1.23 -6.08 19.63
C PHE A 150 -0.84 -5.26 18.39
N LEU A 151 0.37 -4.67 18.41
CA LEU A 151 1.00 -3.93 17.31
C LEU A 151 1.79 -4.85 16.36
N ASP A 152 2.29 -5.97 16.86
CA ASP A 152 3.09 -6.91 16.10
C ASP A 152 2.33 -7.47 14.88
N GLY A 153 3.02 -7.59 13.75
CA GLY A 153 2.49 -8.11 12.49
C GLY A 153 1.58 -7.14 11.71
N ARG A 154 1.36 -5.92 12.18
CA ARG A 154 0.47 -4.94 11.52
C ARG A 154 1.10 -4.38 10.25
N LEU A 155 0.28 -4.26 9.20
CA LEU A 155 0.66 -3.51 8.00
C LEU A 155 0.64 -2.01 8.28
N VAL A 156 1.72 -1.34 7.90
CA VAL A 156 1.92 0.10 8.07
C VAL A 156 2.56 0.71 6.82
N GLU A 157 2.30 1.99 6.63
CA GLU A 157 3.09 2.89 5.81
C GLU A 157 3.90 3.82 6.73
N ILE A 158 5.11 4.17 6.32
CA ILE A 158 6.06 4.94 7.13
C ILE A 158 6.09 6.37 6.63
N ALA A 159 5.75 7.32 7.50
CA ALA A 159 6.05 8.73 7.33
C ALA A 159 7.23 9.12 8.22
N THR A 160 8.22 9.78 7.64
CA THR A 160 9.41 10.29 8.33
C THR A 160 9.10 11.58 9.09
N SER A 161 10.05 12.07 9.89
CA SER A 161 9.93 13.37 10.56
C SER A 161 9.71 14.54 9.58
N GLU A 162 10.30 14.47 8.38
CA GLU A 162 10.08 15.46 7.32
C GLU A 162 8.62 15.43 6.83
N ASP A 163 8.06 14.24 6.62
CA ASP A 163 6.66 14.06 6.21
C ASP A 163 5.70 14.53 7.32
N CYS A 164 6.02 14.21 8.57
CA CYS A 164 5.26 14.64 9.74
C CYS A 164 5.23 16.18 9.85
N ALA A 165 6.38 16.84 9.68
CA ALA A 165 6.46 18.30 9.67
C ALA A 165 5.68 18.92 8.50
N ALA A 166 5.75 18.30 7.31
CA ALA A 166 5.03 18.75 6.12
C ALA A 166 3.50 18.60 6.24
N SER A 167 3.02 17.63 7.03
CA SER A 167 1.58 17.41 7.25
C SER A 167 0.87 18.59 7.91
N GLY A 168 1.59 19.39 8.69
CA GLY A 168 1.04 20.49 9.51
C GLY A 168 0.22 20.04 10.73
N ALA A 169 0.03 18.74 10.95
CA ALA A 169 -0.71 18.21 12.10
C ALA A 169 0.08 18.43 13.40
N MET A 170 -0.54 19.09 14.39
CA MET A 170 0.15 19.41 15.65
C MET A 170 0.59 18.17 16.40
N ALA A 171 -0.23 17.10 16.40
CA ALA A 171 0.09 15.84 17.07
C ALA A 171 1.32 15.12 16.49
N LEU A 172 1.71 15.42 15.24
CA LEU A 172 2.84 14.77 14.55
C LEU A 172 4.13 15.60 14.59
N ARG A 173 4.10 16.85 15.06
CA ARG A 173 5.20 17.81 14.91
C ARG A 173 6.54 17.31 15.46
N ASP A 174 6.50 16.62 16.59
CA ASP A 174 7.69 16.14 17.31
C ASP A 174 7.89 14.62 17.16
N ALA A 175 7.23 13.99 16.18
CA ALA A 175 7.40 12.58 15.88
C ALA A 175 8.63 12.36 14.97
N ASP A 176 9.47 11.39 15.33
CA ASP A 176 10.55 10.92 14.46
C ASP A 176 9.97 10.04 13.34
N PHE A 177 8.93 9.28 13.67
CA PHE A 177 8.21 8.40 12.75
C PHE A 177 6.70 8.42 13.02
N TYR A 178 5.92 8.43 11.96
CA TYR A 178 4.48 8.18 12.00
C TYR A 178 4.15 6.93 11.18
N LEU A 179 3.51 5.96 11.80
CA LEU A 179 3.10 4.70 11.18
C LEU A 179 1.59 4.72 10.97
N CYS A 180 1.15 4.76 9.71
CA CYS A 180 -0.27 4.85 9.35
C CYS A 180 -0.74 3.64 8.53
N ALA A 181 -2.05 3.56 8.29
CA ALA A 181 -2.57 2.53 7.38
C ALA A 181 -2.10 2.85 5.95
N PRO A 182 -1.53 1.88 5.24
CA PRO A 182 -1.02 2.11 3.90
C PRO A 182 -2.14 2.49 2.93
N SER A 183 -1.84 3.42 2.03
CA SER A 183 -2.80 3.91 1.04
C SER A 183 -2.18 4.20 -0.32
N VAL A 184 -2.99 4.11 -1.38
CA VAL A 184 -2.57 4.44 -2.75
C VAL A 184 -3.72 5.07 -3.53
N HIS A 185 -3.41 6.06 -4.36
CA HIS A 185 -4.38 6.69 -5.25
C HIS A 185 -4.40 5.99 -6.60
N LEU A 186 -5.55 5.40 -6.95
CA LEU A 186 -5.72 4.66 -8.19
C LEU A 186 -6.78 5.30 -9.09
N ARG A 187 -6.73 4.93 -10.38
CA ARG A 187 -7.79 5.19 -11.34
C ARG A 187 -7.93 4.09 -12.40
N TYR A 188 -9.18 3.80 -12.77
CA TYR A 188 -9.55 2.92 -13.89
C TYR A 188 -9.05 1.49 -13.67
N TYR A 189 -8.30 0.94 -14.63
CA TYR A 189 -7.87 -0.47 -14.67
C TYR A 189 -7.08 -0.94 -13.45
N LEU A 190 -6.40 -0.02 -12.74
CA LEU A 190 -5.64 -0.35 -11.53
C LEU A 190 -6.56 -0.67 -10.36
N GLU A 191 -7.79 -0.17 -10.36
CA GLU A 191 -8.75 -0.39 -9.28
C GLU A 191 -9.19 -1.85 -9.25
N ASP A 192 -9.64 -2.40 -10.37
CA ASP A 192 -10.05 -3.80 -10.49
C ASP A 192 -8.87 -4.77 -10.34
N TRP A 193 -7.71 -4.40 -10.87
CA TRP A 193 -6.50 -5.18 -10.68
C TRP A 193 -6.08 -5.26 -9.20
N THR A 194 -6.21 -4.15 -8.46
CA THR A 194 -5.87 -4.10 -7.04
C THR A 194 -6.80 -4.99 -6.21
N ASP A 195 -8.08 -5.08 -6.54
CA ASP A 195 -8.98 -6.05 -5.89
C ASP A 195 -8.50 -7.49 -6.07
N CYS A 196 -8.06 -7.84 -7.28
CA CYS A 196 -7.58 -9.18 -7.56
C CYS A 196 -6.34 -9.49 -6.72
N LEU A 197 -5.36 -8.57 -6.69
CA LEU A 197 -4.17 -8.68 -5.84
C LEU A 197 -4.55 -8.81 -4.36
N PHE A 198 -5.41 -7.93 -3.85
CA PHE A 198 -5.78 -7.91 -2.43
C PHE A 198 -6.63 -9.11 -2.02
N SER A 199 -7.46 -9.62 -2.92
CA SER A 199 -8.19 -10.87 -2.72
C SER A 199 -7.24 -12.06 -2.63
N TRP A 200 -6.21 -12.10 -3.48
CA TRP A 200 -5.16 -13.12 -3.42
C TRP A 200 -4.37 -13.05 -2.11
N ILE A 201 -3.97 -11.85 -1.66
CA ILE A 201 -3.29 -11.66 -0.35
C ILE A 201 -4.18 -12.16 0.79
N LYS A 202 -5.45 -11.79 0.77
CA LYS A 202 -6.42 -12.18 1.80
C LYS A 202 -6.59 -13.69 1.87
N PHE A 203 -6.70 -14.35 0.72
CA PHE A 203 -6.97 -15.78 0.64
C PHE A 203 -5.76 -16.62 1.07
N PHE A 204 -4.56 -16.29 0.59
CA PHE A 204 -3.37 -17.14 0.77
C PHE A 204 -2.49 -16.76 1.98
N PHE A 205 -2.55 -15.52 2.48
CA PHE A 205 -1.58 -15.03 3.48
C PHE A 205 -2.23 -14.41 4.72
N ILE A 206 -3.14 -13.46 4.54
CA ILE A 206 -3.62 -12.61 5.64
C ILE A 206 -5.15 -12.71 5.69
N GLY A 207 -5.68 -13.69 6.43
CA GLY A 207 -7.12 -13.93 6.48
C GLY A 207 -7.96 -12.74 6.96
N ASP A 208 -7.40 -11.90 7.84
CA ASP A 208 -8.02 -10.66 8.33
C ASP A 208 -7.69 -9.43 7.44
N PHE A 209 -7.07 -9.64 6.27
CA PHE A 209 -6.76 -8.57 5.34
C PHE A 209 -8.05 -7.87 4.92
N TRP A 210 -8.01 -6.56 4.96
CA TRP A 210 -9.14 -5.69 4.69
C TRP A 210 -8.65 -4.54 3.83
N TRP A 211 -9.43 -4.18 2.82
CA TRP A 211 -9.20 -2.98 2.05
C TRP A 211 -10.53 -2.28 1.81
N HIS A 212 -10.44 -0.97 1.63
CA HIS A 212 -11.59 -0.16 1.28
C HIS A 212 -11.22 0.83 0.20
N ARG A 213 -12.18 0.98 -0.71
CA ARG A 213 -12.24 1.99 -1.75
C ARG A 213 -13.46 2.83 -1.44
N TRP A 214 -13.37 4.14 -1.66
CA TRP A 214 -14.49 5.07 -1.42
C TRP A 214 -15.77 4.70 -2.18
N GLU A 215 -15.66 3.95 -3.28
CA GLU A 215 -16.76 3.30 -3.97
C GLU A 215 -16.84 1.84 -3.52
N GLU A 216 -17.95 1.45 -2.88
CA GLU A 216 -18.13 0.13 -2.26
C GLU A 216 -18.12 -0.97 -3.33
N MET A 217 -17.12 -1.86 -3.32
CA MET A 217 -16.96 -2.94 -4.29
C MET A 217 -16.66 -4.25 -3.56
N GLN A 218 -17.42 -5.31 -3.86
CA GLN A 218 -17.39 -6.62 -3.20
C GLN A 218 -16.31 -7.57 -3.75
N GLY A 219 -15.14 -7.05 -4.16
CA GLY A 219 -14.18 -7.79 -5.00
C GLY A 219 -13.73 -9.15 -4.44
N TYR A 220 -13.63 -9.31 -3.12
CA TYR A 220 -13.20 -10.59 -2.53
C TYR A 220 -14.13 -11.76 -2.85
N ALA A 221 -15.45 -11.53 -2.83
CA ALA A 221 -16.43 -12.61 -3.01
C ALA A 221 -16.31 -13.23 -4.42
N ASP A 222 -16.01 -12.41 -5.41
CA ASP A 222 -15.89 -12.82 -6.82
C ASP A 222 -14.66 -13.69 -7.05
N TYR A 223 -13.53 -13.36 -6.42
CA TYR A 223 -12.27 -14.10 -6.61
C TYR A 223 -12.15 -15.34 -5.71
N ARG A 224 -12.81 -15.34 -4.54
CA ARG A 224 -12.65 -16.40 -3.56
C ARG A 224 -12.95 -17.79 -4.12
N GLN A 225 -14.07 -17.96 -4.83
CA GLN A 225 -14.44 -19.25 -5.39
C GLN A 225 -13.39 -19.77 -6.39
N VAL A 226 -12.87 -18.87 -7.23
CA VAL A 226 -11.82 -19.20 -8.21
C VAL A 226 -10.56 -19.72 -7.51
N PHE A 227 -10.16 -19.09 -6.40
CA PHE A 227 -8.99 -19.54 -5.63
C PHE A 227 -9.24 -20.86 -4.89
N GLU A 228 -10.45 -21.06 -4.35
CA GLU A 228 -10.85 -22.34 -3.72
C GLU A 228 -10.80 -23.50 -4.73
N ASP A 229 -11.35 -23.29 -5.94
CA ASP A 229 -11.34 -24.29 -7.01
C ASP A 229 -9.90 -24.61 -7.45
N LEU A 230 -9.07 -23.58 -7.66
CA LEU A 230 -7.67 -23.74 -8.06
C LEU A 230 -6.86 -24.50 -6.99
N GLN A 231 -7.11 -24.20 -5.71
CA GLN A 231 -6.51 -24.89 -4.57
C GLN A 231 -6.98 -26.34 -4.48
N GLY A 232 -8.26 -26.62 -4.74
CA GLY A 232 -8.82 -27.97 -4.79
C GLY A 232 -8.17 -28.83 -5.87
N ASP A 233 -7.91 -28.26 -7.04
CA ASP A 233 -7.35 -28.96 -8.19
C ASP A 233 -5.83 -29.20 -8.09
N ARG A 234 -5.09 -28.22 -7.56
CA ARG A 234 -3.61 -28.19 -7.66
C ARG A 234 -2.87 -28.24 -6.33
N GLY A 235 -3.59 -28.10 -5.21
CA GLY A 235 -3.00 -27.91 -3.89
C GLY A 235 -2.61 -26.46 -3.60
N SER A 236 -2.42 -26.16 -2.31
CA SER A 236 -2.26 -24.80 -1.78
C SER A 236 -1.13 -24.00 -2.43
N GLU A 237 0.08 -24.55 -2.48
CA GLU A 237 1.27 -23.84 -2.96
C GLU A 237 1.22 -23.59 -4.48
N ALA A 238 0.78 -24.58 -5.26
CA ALA A 238 0.65 -24.44 -6.70
C ALA A 238 -0.49 -23.48 -7.09
N ALA A 239 -1.57 -23.43 -6.30
CA ALA A 239 -2.66 -22.49 -6.52
C ALA A 239 -2.26 -21.05 -6.16
N GLU A 240 -1.52 -20.86 -5.06
CA GLU A 240 -0.97 -19.57 -4.67
C GLU A 240 -0.10 -18.97 -5.79
N GLU A 241 0.86 -19.76 -6.29
CA GLU A 241 1.78 -19.35 -7.36
C GLU A 241 1.03 -19.07 -8.66
N ALA A 242 0.15 -19.98 -9.09
CA ALA A 242 -0.59 -19.81 -10.36
C ALA A 242 -1.57 -18.62 -10.31
N ALA A 243 -2.20 -18.36 -9.17
CA ALA A 243 -3.06 -17.19 -9.00
C ALA A 243 -2.23 -15.90 -9.02
N PHE A 244 -1.05 -15.89 -8.39
CA PHE A 244 -0.16 -14.73 -8.43
C PHE A 244 0.38 -14.45 -9.83
N ASP A 245 0.76 -15.50 -10.58
CA ASP A 245 1.17 -15.37 -11.98
C ASP A 245 0.07 -14.74 -12.83
N ALA A 246 -1.19 -15.08 -12.59
CA ALA A 246 -2.33 -14.45 -13.26
C ALA A 246 -2.47 -12.97 -12.86
N VAL A 247 -2.32 -12.62 -11.58
CA VAL A 247 -2.31 -11.21 -11.11
C VAL A 247 -1.22 -10.40 -11.80
N LEU A 248 0.00 -10.95 -11.90
CA LEU A 248 1.13 -10.29 -12.53
C LEU A 248 0.99 -10.22 -14.07
N GLY A 249 0.42 -11.25 -14.68
CA GLY A 249 0.10 -11.26 -16.11
C GLY A 249 -0.91 -10.19 -16.48
N THR A 250 -1.99 -10.05 -15.71
CA THR A 250 -3.01 -9.01 -15.91
C THR A 250 -2.43 -7.61 -15.72
N PHE A 251 -1.56 -7.41 -14.72
CA PHE A 251 -0.84 -6.14 -14.54
C PHE A 251 -0.07 -5.75 -15.81
N SER A 252 0.71 -6.70 -16.36
CA SER A 252 1.55 -6.47 -17.53
C SER A 252 0.71 -6.18 -18.79
N GLN A 253 -0.38 -6.93 -19.00
CA GLN A 253 -1.31 -6.69 -20.11
C GLN A 253 -1.95 -5.31 -20.04
N HIS A 254 -2.40 -4.90 -18.85
CA HIS A 254 -2.96 -3.56 -18.66
C HIS A 254 -1.90 -2.47 -18.89
N ALA A 255 -0.69 -2.63 -18.37
CA ALA A 255 0.41 -1.69 -18.59
C ALA A 255 0.68 -1.51 -20.08
N GLU A 256 0.85 -2.59 -20.83
CA GLU A 256 1.12 -2.58 -22.27
C GLU A 256 -0.02 -1.95 -23.09
N HIS A 257 -1.27 -2.32 -22.79
CA HIS A 257 -2.44 -1.74 -23.44
C HIS A 257 -2.48 -0.21 -23.23
N TRP A 258 -2.32 0.25 -21.99
CA TRP A 258 -2.42 1.66 -21.67
C TRP A 258 -1.21 2.49 -22.12
N ILE A 259 -0.02 1.89 -22.27
CA ILE A 259 1.09 2.52 -22.98
C ILE A 259 0.65 2.90 -24.40
N GLY A 260 0.05 1.95 -25.13
CA GLY A 260 -0.43 2.18 -26.50
C GLY A 260 -1.52 3.26 -26.58
N GLU A 261 -2.47 3.27 -25.64
CA GLU A 261 -3.52 4.30 -25.58
C GLU A 261 -2.93 5.69 -25.34
N VAL A 262 -2.01 5.83 -24.37
CA VAL A 262 -1.38 7.13 -24.04
C VAL A 262 -0.58 7.68 -25.22
N GLU A 263 0.20 6.83 -25.90
CA GLU A 263 0.93 7.24 -27.11
C GLU A 263 -0.02 7.61 -28.26
N GLY A 264 -1.14 6.90 -28.40
CA GLY A 264 -2.18 7.21 -29.37
C GLY A 264 -2.78 8.60 -29.15
N TRP A 265 -3.06 8.95 -27.89
CA TRP A 265 -3.55 10.28 -27.52
C TRP A 265 -2.52 11.38 -27.83
N ALA A 266 -1.25 11.17 -27.47
CA ALA A 266 -0.19 12.14 -27.76
C ALA A 266 -0.05 12.41 -29.27
N LYS A 267 -0.08 11.36 -30.10
CA LYS A 267 -0.05 11.50 -31.57
C LYS A 267 -1.25 12.27 -32.12
N SER A 268 -2.44 12.05 -31.54
CA SER A 268 -3.66 12.74 -31.97
C SER A 268 -3.67 14.25 -31.66
N GLU A 269 -2.87 14.72 -30.70
CA GLU A 269 -2.72 16.15 -30.39
C GLU A 269 -1.72 16.86 -31.32
N GLN A 270 -0.88 16.12 -32.04
CA GLN A 270 0.16 16.66 -32.93
C GLN A 270 -0.29 16.82 -34.39
N GLY A 271 -1.42 16.21 -34.77
CA GLY A 271 -2.00 16.25 -36.13
C GLY A 271 -3.24 17.13 -36.20
#